data_AF-A0A3C0BSK6-F1
#
_entry.id   AF-A0A3C0BSK6-F1
#
_cell.length_a   1.000
_cell.length_b   1.000
_cell.length_c   1.000
_cell.angle_alpha   90.00
_cell.angle_beta   90.00
_cell.angle_gamma   90.00
#
_symmetry.space_group_name_H-M   'P 1'
#
loop_
_entity.id
_entity.type
_entity.pdbx_description
1 polymer ?
#
loop_
_entity_poly.entity_id
_entity_poly.type
_entity_poly.pdbx_seq_one_letter_code
_entity_poly.pdbx_strand_id
1 'polypeptide(L)'
;QHFTEPPPRYSEATLIKKMEELGIGRPSTYATTLNVLRDREYVRLDKKRLVPEDKGRLVTAFLESFFSRYVEYDFTADLEEKLDLISADKLEWKDVLRDFWRDFIAAVNDIGDVRITQVLDALNDMLGPHIFPAPSEGGDPRQCPSCAAGRLSLKIGKFGAFIGCSNYPECRFTRQLADTGDKASAGAEARSLGADPETGLDVTVRTGRFGPYVQLGEGNGKEKPKRASIPKGTDPEGLDLGRALALLSLPREVGLHPESGKPIVAGFGRYGPYVQHDGKYASLSSPEEVFEVGINRAVSLLAEKADSAGARRGPSVIKDLGAHPELGGKVQVLSGRYGPYVKHGKVNATLPKDREPEQVTLAEAVELIAARSAKGPAKKPAKKTARKGGKSSKQAVEETAG
;
A
#
# COMPACT_ATOMS: atom_id res chain seq x y z
N GLN A 1 27.73 -32.78 20.74
CA GLN A 1 27.90 -32.53 19.28
C GLN A 1 27.76 -31.04 19.08
N HIS A 2 28.73 -30.36 18.46
CA HIS A 2 28.65 -28.94 18.11
C HIS A 2 28.56 -28.81 16.59
N PHE A 3 27.66 -27.95 16.12
CA PHE A 3 27.50 -27.64 14.70
C PHE A 3 27.90 -26.18 14.47
N THR A 4 28.40 -25.87 13.27
CA THR A 4 28.65 -24.48 12.84
C THR A 4 27.32 -23.79 12.61
N GLU A 5 27.05 -22.75 13.40
CA GLU A 5 25.86 -21.93 13.26
C GLU A 5 26.07 -20.86 12.18
N PRO A 6 25.01 -20.52 11.41
CA PRO A 6 25.09 -19.42 10.45
C PRO A 6 25.27 -18.08 11.18
N PRO A 7 25.84 -17.06 10.52
CA PRO A 7 25.96 -15.73 11.08
C PRO A 7 24.61 -15.20 11.59
N PRO A 8 24.54 -14.66 12.82
CA PRO A 8 23.28 -14.18 13.37
C PRO A 8 22.80 -12.96 12.57
N ARG A 9 21.48 -12.90 12.34
CA ARG A 9 20.86 -11.70 11.76
C ARG A 9 21.11 -10.48 12.63
N TYR A 10 21.11 -9.30 12.02
CA TYR A 10 21.25 -8.05 12.75
C TYR A 10 20.06 -7.84 13.69
N SER A 11 20.32 -7.37 14.92
CA SER A 11 19.35 -6.60 15.69
C SER A 11 19.46 -5.13 15.31
N GLU A 12 18.56 -4.28 15.81
CA GLU A 12 18.68 -2.83 15.62
C GLU A 12 20.02 -2.30 16.13
N ALA A 13 20.44 -2.74 17.34
CA ALA A 13 21.71 -2.32 17.93
C ALA A 13 22.91 -2.78 17.10
N THR A 14 22.93 -4.03 16.61
CA THR A 14 24.07 -4.51 15.83
C THR A 14 24.10 -3.93 14.42
N LEU A 15 22.94 -3.56 13.86
CA LEU A 15 22.90 -2.84 12.58
C LEU A 15 23.40 -1.40 12.74
N ILE A 16 22.97 -0.69 13.78
CA ILE A 16 23.47 0.67 14.09
C ILE A 16 24.98 0.64 14.28
N LYS A 17 25.49 -0.32 15.06
CA LYS A 17 26.94 -0.48 15.24
C LYS A 17 27.64 -0.71 13.90
N LYS A 18 27.06 -1.53 13.02
CA LYS A 18 27.65 -1.78 11.69
C LYS A 18 27.62 -0.54 10.79
N MET A 19 26.55 0.25 10.86
CA MET A 19 26.44 1.52 10.14
C MET A 19 27.49 2.52 10.62
N GLU A 20 27.69 2.63 11.93
CA GLU A 20 28.72 3.45 12.55
C GLU A 20 30.14 3.03 12.12
N GLU A 21 30.44 1.73 12.14
CA GLU A 21 31.71 1.16 11.65
C GLU A 21 31.98 1.49 10.18
N LEU A 22 30.93 1.60 9.37
CA LEU A 22 31.01 1.94 7.95
C LEU A 22 30.93 3.45 7.68
N GLY A 23 30.78 4.29 8.70
CA GLY A 23 30.62 5.75 8.53
C GLY A 23 29.28 6.18 7.95
N ILE A 24 28.30 5.28 7.89
CA ILE A 24 26.99 5.51 7.28
C ILE A 24 26.00 6.00 8.33
N GLY A 25 25.42 7.18 8.13
CA GLY A 25 24.50 7.81 9.07
C GLY A 25 25.18 8.46 10.28
N ARG A 26 24.37 9.05 11.16
CA ARG A 26 24.80 9.80 12.35
C ARG A 26 23.87 9.48 13.52
N PRO A 27 24.24 9.80 14.78
CA PRO A 27 23.38 9.57 15.95
C PRO A 27 21.95 10.13 15.80
N SER A 28 21.79 11.23 15.05
CA SER A 28 20.50 11.85 14.74
C SER A 28 19.66 11.09 13.69
N THR A 29 20.26 10.21 12.89
CA THR A 29 19.60 9.53 11.77
C THR A 29 19.38 8.04 11.98
N TYR A 30 20.15 7.37 12.84
CA TYR A 30 20.07 5.91 13.05
C TYR A 30 18.65 5.39 13.32
N ALA A 31 17.95 5.95 14.31
CA ALA A 31 16.60 5.53 14.66
C ALA A 31 15.61 5.80 13.51
N THR A 32 15.73 6.96 12.86
CA THR A 32 14.88 7.35 11.72
C THR A 32 15.08 6.41 10.54
N THR A 33 16.33 6.03 10.22
CA THR A 33 16.64 5.09 9.14
C THR A 33 15.98 3.73 9.40
N LEU A 34 16.13 3.16 10.60
CA LEU A 34 15.49 1.90 10.96
C LEU A 34 13.96 1.98 10.89
N ASN A 35 13.36 3.08 11.36
CA ASN A 35 11.93 3.31 11.24
C ASN A 35 11.47 3.32 9.78
N VAL A 36 12.16 4.06 8.92
CA VAL A 36 11.82 4.12 7.49
C VAL A 36 11.93 2.76 6.80
N LEU A 37 12.95 1.95 7.13
CA LEU A 37 13.09 0.60 6.58
C LEU A 37 11.92 -0.32 6.97
N ARG A 38 11.40 -0.18 8.19
CA ARG A 38 10.23 -0.94 8.68
C ARG A 38 8.92 -0.41 8.11
N ASP A 39 8.69 0.90 8.18
CA ASP A 39 7.46 1.55 7.72
C ASP A 39 7.23 1.37 6.22
N ARG A 40 8.31 1.23 5.45
CA ARG A 40 8.27 0.94 4.00
C ARG A 40 8.27 -0.54 3.68
N GLU A 41 8.25 -1.42 4.68
CA GLU A 41 8.20 -2.88 4.53
C GLU A 41 9.40 -3.44 3.74
N TYR A 42 10.58 -2.85 3.92
CA TYR A 42 11.82 -3.41 3.38
C TYR A 42 12.41 -4.46 4.32
N VAL A 43 12.19 -4.29 5.61
CA VAL A 43 12.56 -5.24 6.66
C VAL A 43 11.40 -5.38 7.65
N ARG A 44 11.26 -6.56 8.23
CA ARG A 44 10.40 -6.80 9.40
C ARG A 44 11.24 -7.16 10.62
N LEU A 45 10.66 -6.96 11.80
CA LEU A 45 11.26 -7.39 13.05
C LEU A 45 10.67 -8.74 13.45
N ASP A 46 11.54 -9.73 13.65
CA ASP A 46 11.16 -11.08 14.07
C ASP A 46 12.08 -11.51 15.21
N LYS A 47 11.50 -11.80 16.39
CA LYS A 47 12.27 -12.13 17.61
C LYS A 47 13.45 -11.16 17.87
N LYS A 48 13.22 -9.85 17.71
CA LYS A 48 14.21 -8.76 17.83
C LYS A 48 15.36 -8.81 16.80
N ARG A 49 15.19 -9.54 15.71
CA ARG A 49 16.12 -9.61 14.57
C ARG A 49 15.46 -9.02 13.34
N LEU A 50 16.24 -8.29 12.55
CA LEU A 50 15.80 -7.71 11.29
C LEU A 50 15.82 -8.79 10.21
N VAL A 51 14.69 -8.94 9.52
CA VAL A 51 14.50 -9.90 8.44
C VAL A 51 14.18 -9.11 7.17
N PRO A 52 15.00 -9.21 6.11
CA PRO A 52 14.69 -8.53 4.85
C PRO A 52 13.47 -9.17 4.20
N GLU A 53 12.51 -8.33 3.81
CA GLU A 53 11.34 -8.70 3.03
C GLU A 53 11.68 -8.79 1.55
N ASP A 54 10.87 -9.51 0.78
CA ASP A 54 11.07 -9.66 -0.67
C ASP A 54 11.07 -8.32 -1.40
N LYS A 55 10.26 -7.36 -0.93
CA LYS A 55 10.26 -5.97 -1.42
C LYS A 55 11.60 -5.27 -1.18
N GLY A 56 12.20 -5.47 -0.01
CA GLY A 56 13.53 -4.95 0.32
C GLY A 56 14.59 -5.55 -0.60
N ARG A 57 14.58 -6.88 -0.75
CA ARG A 57 15.50 -7.61 -1.65
C ARG A 57 15.36 -7.14 -3.10
N LEU A 58 14.13 -6.96 -3.58
CA LEU A 58 13.86 -6.49 -4.94
C LEU A 58 14.46 -5.10 -5.20
N VAL A 59 14.25 -4.17 -4.26
CA VAL A 59 14.80 -2.81 -4.37
C VAL A 59 16.32 -2.84 -4.29
N THR A 60 16.89 -3.62 -3.38
CA THR A 60 18.34 -3.78 -3.26
C THR A 60 18.94 -4.32 -4.56
N ALA A 61 18.43 -5.43 -5.11
CA ALA A 61 18.93 -6.00 -6.35
C ALA A 61 18.81 -5.03 -7.54
N PHE A 62 17.72 -4.25 -7.59
CA PHE A 62 17.58 -3.20 -8.61
C PHE A 62 18.65 -2.12 -8.46
N LEU A 63 18.85 -1.60 -7.25
CA LEU A 63 19.85 -0.55 -7.01
C LEU A 63 21.28 -1.07 -7.21
N GLU A 64 21.61 -2.30 -6.81
CA GLU A 64 22.92 -2.90 -7.03
C GLU A 64 23.20 -3.13 -8.52
N SER A 65 22.18 -3.51 -9.31
CA SER A 65 22.34 -3.77 -10.75
C SER A 65 22.51 -2.49 -11.57
N PHE A 66 21.80 -1.42 -11.22
CA PHE A 66 21.68 -0.24 -12.07
C PHE A 66 22.28 1.02 -11.44
N PHE A 67 22.38 1.09 -10.12
CA PHE A 67 22.83 2.26 -9.36
C PHE A 67 23.93 1.91 -8.35
N SER A 68 24.82 0.95 -8.66
CA SER A 68 25.80 0.37 -7.72
C SER A 68 26.56 1.45 -6.92
N ARG A 69 27.09 2.46 -7.62
CA ARG A 69 27.81 3.61 -7.03
C ARG A 69 27.03 4.27 -5.89
N TYR A 70 25.71 4.37 -5.99
CA TYR A 70 24.87 5.09 -5.02
C TYR A 70 24.45 4.22 -3.81
N VAL A 71 24.72 2.91 -3.85
CA VAL A 71 24.47 1.99 -2.73
C VAL A 71 25.75 1.39 -2.14
N GLU A 72 26.90 1.73 -2.71
CA GLU A 72 28.21 1.45 -2.13
C GLU A 72 28.37 2.14 -0.77
N TYR A 73 28.99 1.42 0.16
CA TYR A 73 29.19 1.90 1.53
C TYR A 73 30.09 3.14 1.56
N ASP A 74 31.21 3.10 0.84
CA ASP A 74 32.19 4.18 0.80
C ASP A 74 31.58 5.47 0.22
N PHE A 75 30.79 5.37 -0.86
CA PHE A 75 30.09 6.52 -1.42
C PHE A 75 29.15 7.20 -0.41
N THR A 76 28.43 6.39 0.36
CA THR A 76 27.49 6.89 1.36
C THR A 76 28.23 7.55 2.53
N ALA A 77 29.32 6.92 2.99
CA ALA A 77 30.18 7.47 4.04
C ALA A 77 30.82 8.80 3.63
N ASP A 78 31.37 8.87 2.42
CA ASP A 78 31.98 10.09 1.84
C ASP A 78 30.98 11.23 1.75
N LEU A 79 29.71 10.94 1.42
CA LEU A 79 28.66 11.96 1.36
C LEU A 79 28.36 12.52 2.75
N GLU A 80 28.30 11.67 3.77
CA GLU A 80 28.11 12.10 5.16
C GLU A 80 29.29 12.97 5.64
N GLU A 81 30.53 12.61 5.29
CA GLU A 81 31.71 13.44 5.60
C GLU A 81 31.64 14.82 4.91
N LYS A 82 31.20 14.87 3.64
CA LYS A 82 31.00 16.16 2.95
C LYS A 82 29.95 17.03 3.66
N LEU A 83 28.89 16.43 4.20
CA LEU A 83 27.88 17.16 4.97
C LEU A 83 28.46 17.71 6.27
N ASP A 84 29.33 16.96 6.95
CA ASP A 84 30.06 17.44 8.13
C ASP A 84 31.00 18.60 7.78
N LEU A 85 31.72 18.52 6.66
CA LEU A 85 32.58 19.61 6.18
C LEU A 85 31.78 20.89 5.85
N ILE A 86 30.59 20.74 5.26
CA ILE A 86 29.66 21.86 5.04
C ILE A 86 29.25 22.48 6.37
N SER A 87 28.89 21.66 7.36
CA SER A 87 28.48 22.15 8.69
C SER A 87 29.61 22.90 9.42
N ALA A 88 30.86 22.56 9.10
CA ALA A 88 32.07 23.19 9.62
C ALA A 88 32.56 24.38 8.77
N ASP A 89 31.78 24.83 7.78
CA ASP A 89 32.12 25.92 6.85
C ASP A 89 33.42 25.67 6.05
N LYS A 90 33.76 24.39 5.83
CA LYS A 90 34.95 23.97 5.06
C LYS A 90 34.64 23.66 3.60
N LEU A 91 33.36 23.64 3.23
CA LEU A 91 32.92 23.22 1.91
C LEU A 91 31.59 23.88 1.53
N GLU A 92 31.50 24.40 0.30
CA GLU A 92 30.30 25.05 -0.21
C GLU A 92 29.19 24.06 -0.58
N TRP A 93 28.06 24.10 0.13
CA TRP A 93 26.96 23.15 -0.04
C TRP A 93 26.37 23.12 -1.45
N LYS A 94 26.37 24.27 -2.15
CA LYS A 94 25.87 24.37 -3.53
C LYS A 94 26.73 23.61 -4.52
N ASP A 95 28.04 23.52 -4.27
CA ASP A 95 28.95 22.80 -5.14
C ASP A 95 28.77 21.29 -4.99
N VAL A 96 28.63 20.79 -3.76
CA VAL A 96 28.28 19.37 -3.50
C VAL A 96 26.98 18.99 -4.19
N LEU A 97 25.93 19.80 -4.03
CA LEU A 97 24.65 19.52 -4.67
C LEU A 97 24.73 19.53 -6.19
N ARG A 98 25.50 20.46 -6.77
CA ARG A 98 25.67 20.55 -8.23
C ARG A 98 26.40 19.34 -8.77
N ASP A 99 27.49 18.93 -8.12
CA ASP A 99 28.28 17.77 -8.53
C ASP A 99 27.50 16.47 -8.35
N PHE A 100 26.83 16.28 -7.20
CA PHE A 100 25.95 15.14 -6.99
C PHE A 100 24.85 15.06 -8.05
N TRP A 101 24.15 16.17 -8.29
CA TRP A 101 23.02 16.20 -9.22
C TRP A 101 23.45 15.91 -10.66
N ARG A 102 24.57 16.47 -11.11
CA ARG A 102 25.12 16.25 -12.46
C ARG A 102 25.34 14.76 -12.71
N ASP A 103 26.02 14.08 -11.79
CA ASP A 103 26.34 12.66 -11.94
C ASP A 103 25.07 11.80 -11.80
N PHE A 104 24.22 12.11 -10.81
CA PHE A 104 23.00 11.34 -10.53
C PHE A 104 22.00 11.40 -11.68
N ILE A 105 21.76 12.58 -12.25
CA ILE A 105 20.81 12.69 -13.36
C ILE A 105 21.33 12.01 -14.63
N ALA A 106 22.64 11.99 -14.85
CA ALA A 106 23.25 11.25 -15.95
C ALA A 106 22.99 9.75 -15.79
N ALA A 107 23.27 9.18 -14.61
CA ALA A 107 22.98 7.77 -14.32
C ALA A 107 21.49 7.43 -14.50
N VAL A 108 20.59 8.30 -14.03
CA VAL A 108 19.14 8.11 -14.21
C VAL A 108 18.75 8.10 -15.70
N ASN A 109 19.33 8.99 -16.51
CA ASN A 109 19.04 9.04 -17.94
C ASN A 109 19.53 7.78 -18.67
N ASP A 110 20.75 7.33 -18.37
CA ASP A 110 21.33 6.12 -18.97
C ASP A 110 20.47 4.88 -18.70
N ILE A 111 19.92 4.76 -17.48
CA ILE A 111 19.04 3.66 -17.08
C ILE A 111 17.64 3.82 -17.67
N GLY A 112 17.19 5.07 -17.90
CA GLY A 112 15.92 5.36 -18.54
C GLY A 112 15.79 4.78 -19.95
N ASP A 113 16.91 4.57 -20.64
CA ASP A 113 16.98 3.97 -21.98
C ASP A 113 17.02 2.43 -21.94
N VAL A 114 17.21 1.82 -20.77
CA VAL A 114 17.22 0.37 -20.61
C VAL A 114 15.81 -0.19 -20.76
N ARG A 115 15.67 -1.26 -21.55
CA ARG A 115 14.37 -1.90 -21.74
C ARG A 115 13.94 -2.60 -20.47
N ILE A 116 12.66 -2.47 -20.12
CA ILE A 116 12.04 -3.13 -18.95
C ILE A 116 12.34 -4.64 -18.92
N THR A 117 12.42 -5.30 -20.09
CA THR A 117 12.76 -6.72 -20.18
C THR A 117 14.16 -7.01 -19.65
N GLN A 118 15.16 -6.20 -20.01
CA GLN A 118 16.54 -6.37 -19.53
C GLN A 118 16.63 -6.15 -18.02
N VAL A 119 15.86 -5.20 -17.49
CA VAL A 119 15.73 -4.99 -16.04
C VAL A 119 15.17 -6.24 -15.37
N LEU A 120 14.08 -6.79 -15.91
CA LEU A 120 13.45 -7.98 -15.36
C LEU A 120 14.35 -9.21 -15.44
N ASP A 121 15.12 -9.38 -16.51
CA ASP A 121 16.05 -10.50 -16.67
C ASP A 121 17.15 -10.42 -15.60
N ALA A 122 17.80 -9.26 -15.45
CA ALA A 122 18.81 -9.04 -14.41
C ALA A 122 18.27 -9.31 -12.99
N LEU A 123 17.05 -8.82 -12.70
CA LEU A 123 16.40 -9.07 -11.41
C LEU A 123 16.05 -10.56 -11.21
N ASN A 124 15.58 -11.26 -12.25
CA ASN A 124 15.30 -12.69 -12.17
C ASN A 124 16.57 -13.50 -11.91
N ASP A 125 17.72 -13.08 -12.43
CA ASP A 125 18.99 -13.77 -12.24
C ASP A 125 19.51 -13.56 -10.81
N MET A 126 19.56 -12.31 -10.34
CA MET A 126 20.02 -12.00 -8.99
C MET A 126 19.11 -12.56 -7.89
N LEU A 127 17.79 -12.41 -8.05
CA LEU A 127 16.83 -12.81 -7.02
C LEU A 127 16.37 -14.25 -7.17
N GLY A 128 16.77 -14.94 -8.23
CA GLY A 128 16.36 -16.30 -8.54
C GLY A 128 16.43 -17.25 -7.34
N PRO A 129 17.60 -17.39 -6.69
CA PRO A 129 17.77 -18.27 -5.53
C PRO A 129 16.91 -17.89 -4.31
N HIS A 130 16.58 -16.60 -4.17
CA HIS A 130 15.77 -16.10 -3.05
C HIS A 130 14.27 -16.27 -3.29
N ILE A 131 13.81 -16.03 -4.52
CA ILE A 131 12.39 -16.06 -4.90
C ILE A 131 11.94 -17.49 -5.21
N PHE A 132 12.85 -18.32 -5.71
CA PHE A 132 12.64 -19.72 -6.10
C PHE A 132 13.56 -20.63 -5.28
N PRO A 133 13.25 -20.88 -3.99
CA PRO A 133 14.05 -21.78 -3.17
C PRO A 133 14.01 -23.20 -3.73
N ALA A 134 15.12 -23.93 -3.58
CA ALA A 134 15.22 -25.30 -4.05
C ALA A 134 14.22 -26.23 -3.31
N PRO A 135 13.45 -27.06 -4.03
CA PRO A 135 12.56 -28.04 -3.42
C PRO A 135 13.34 -29.09 -2.60
N SER A 136 12.73 -29.60 -1.52
CA SER A 136 13.31 -30.66 -0.68
C SER A 136 13.51 -32.00 -1.41
N GLU A 137 12.63 -32.29 -2.38
CA GLU A 137 12.61 -33.53 -3.16
C GLU A 137 13.46 -33.45 -4.46
N GLY A 138 14.23 -32.37 -4.64
CA GLY A 138 14.91 -32.06 -5.89
C GLY A 138 13.93 -31.60 -7.00
N GLY A 139 14.47 -31.01 -8.08
CA GLY A 139 13.70 -30.47 -9.20
C GLY A 139 14.05 -29.02 -9.56
N ASP A 140 13.52 -28.51 -10.67
CA ASP A 140 13.72 -27.11 -11.09
C ASP A 140 12.91 -26.17 -10.16
N PRO A 141 13.56 -25.27 -9.39
CA PRO A 141 12.88 -24.35 -8.48
C PRO A 141 11.91 -23.41 -9.18
N ARG A 142 12.05 -23.23 -10.51
CA ARG A 142 11.16 -22.39 -11.31
C ARG A 142 10.09 -23.19 -12.05
N GLN A 143 9.94 -24.49 -11.80
CA GLN A 143 8.85 -25.25 -12.44
C GLN A 143 7.49 -24.75 -11.96
N CYS A 144 6.57 -24.49 -12.88
CA CYS A 144 5.24 -24.02 -12.54
C CYS A 144 4.39 -25.17 -11.97
N PRO A 145 3.86 -25.07 -10.73
CA PRO A 145 3.08 -26.15 -10.12
C PRO A 145 1.74 -26.39 -10.80
N SER A 146 1.19 -25.38 -11.50
CA SER A 146 -0.12 -25.49 -12.16
C SER A 146 -0.10 -26.22 -13.51
N CYS A 147 1.02 -26.26 -14.22
CA CYS A 147 1.06 -26.84 -15.57
C CYS A 147 2.28 -27.72 -15.85
N ALA A 148 3.27 -27.75 -14.95
CA ALA A 148 4.54 -28.45 -15.04
C ALA A 148 5.46 -28.11 -16.24
N ALA A 149 4.92 -27.66 -17.37
CA ALA A 149 5.65 -27.30 -18.58
C ALA A 149 6.17 -25.85 -18.58
N GLY A 150 5.50 -24.95 -17.86
CA GLY A 150 5.87 -23.55 -17.81
C GLY A 150 6.93 -23.25 -16.74
N ARG A 151 7.78 -22.26 -17.01
CA ARG A 151 8.78 -21.71 -16.09
C ARG A 151 8.26 -20.44 -15.40
N LEU A 152 8.44 -20.35 -14.08
CA LEU A 152 8.09 -19.19 -13.26
C LEU A 152 9.13 -18.08 -13.42
N SER A 153 8.65 -16.84 -13.47
CA SER A 153 9.48 -15.63 -13.62
C SER A 153 8.88 -14.47 -12.83
N LEU A 154 9.75 -13.61 -12.32
CA LEU A 154 9.37 -12.32 -11.77
C LEU A 154 8.85 -11.42 -12.89
N LYS A 155 7.67 -10.84 -12.67
CA LYS A 155 6.96 -9.92 -13.57
C LYS A 155 6.52 -8.69 -12.78
N ILE A 156 6.35 -7.57 -13.49
CA ILE A 156 5.80 -6.32 -12.91
C ILE A 156 4.40 -6.09 -13.46
N GLY A 157 3.45 -5.82 -12.58
CA GLY A 157 2.07 -5.47 -12.92
C GLY A 157 1.65 -4.15 -12.29
N LYS A 158 0.41 -3.73 -12.56
CA LYS A 158 -0.20 -2.51 -11.99
C LYS A 158 -0.19 -2.49 -10.45
N PHE A 159 -0.19 -3.68 -9.83
CA PHE A 159 -0.28 -3.86 -8.38
C PHE A 159 1.05 -4.27 -7.75
N GLY A 160 2.16 -4.06 -8.45
CA GLY A 160 3.50 -4.40 -7.99
C GLY A 160 4.07 -5.65 -8.66
N ALA A 161 5.18 -6.13 -8.11
CA ALA A 161 5.89 -7.31 -8.59
C ALA A 161 5.18 -8.60 -8.17
N PHE A 162 5.12 -9.56 -9.09
CA PHE A 162 4.52 -10.87 -8.89
C PHE A 162 5.29 -11.92 -9.67
N ILE A 163 5.14 -13.17 -9.29
CA ILE A 163 5.69 -14.32 -9.98
C ILE A 163 4.61 -14.88 -10.90
N GLY A 164 4.94 -15.10 -12.17
CA GLY A 164 4.00 -15.64 -13.15
C GLY A 164 4.61 -16.72 -14.03
N CYS A 165 3.74 -17.61 -14.52
CA CYS A 165 4.11 -18.62 -15.51
C CYS A 165 4.47 -17.97 -16.87
N SER A 166 5.44 -18.55 -17.57
CA SER A 166 5.82 -18.19 -18.95
C SER A 166 4.77 -18.59 -19.98
N ASN A 167 4.01 -19.68 -19.75
CA ASN A 167 2.96 -20.17 -20.66
C ASN A 167 1.65 -19.36 -20.59
N TYR A 168 1.68 -18.10 -20.15
CA TYR A 168 0.52 -17.22 -20.25
C TYR A 168 0.23 -16.95 -21.75
N PRO A 169 -1.03 -16.97 -22.23
CA PRO A 169 -2.30 -16.98 -21.47
C PRO A 169 -2.84 -18.36 -21.07
N GLU A 170 -2.27 -19.45 -21.58
CA GLU A 170 -2.72 -20.83 -21.37
C GLU A 170 -2.60 -21.27 -19.90
N CYS A 171 -1.54 -20.82 -19.21
CA CYS A 171 -1.38 -20.99 -17.77
C CYS A 171 -1.41 -19.64 -17.07
N ARG A 172 -2.44 -19.44 -16.23
CA ARG A 172 -2.67 -18.18 -15.48
C ARG A 172 -2.15 -18.21 -14.04
N PHE A 173 -1.23 -19.12 -13.73
CA PHE A 173 -0.62 -19.19 -12.41
C PHE A 173 0.13 -17.89 -12.08
N THR A 174 -0.22 -17.30 -10.95
CA THR A 174 0.45 -16.11 -10.40
C THR A 174 0.57 -16.22 -8.89
N ARG A 175 1.71 -15.79 -8.34
CA ARG A 175 1.99 -15.66 -6.90
C ARG A 175 2.47 -14.25 -6.60
N GLN A 176 1.94 -13.62 -5.55
CA GLN A 176 2.41 -12.29 -5.16
C GLN A 176 3.81 -12.40 -4.54
N LEU A 177 4.70 -11.44 -4.83
CA LEU A 177 6.05 -11.44 -4.27
C LEU A 177 6.06 -10.99 -2.79
N ALA A 178 5.10 -10.17 -2.36
CA ALA A 178 5.13 -9.49 -1.06
C ALA A 178 4.46 -10.24 0.11
N ASP A 179 4.42 -11.57 0.11
CA ASP A 179 3.72 -12.34 1.15
C ASP A 179 4.59 -13.48 1.72
N THR A 180 5.73 -13.12 2.31
CA THR A 180 6.56 -14.01 3.13
C THR A 180 6.21 -13.89 4.62
N GLY A 181 4.92 -13.85 4.92
CA GLY A 181 4.36 -14.45 6.12
C GLY A 181 3.67 -15.76 5.74
N ASP A 182 4.42 -16.86 5.64
CA ASP A 182 3.90 -18.23 5.46
C ASP A 182 2.64 -18.41 4.60
N LYS A 183 2.51 -17.70 3.46
CA LYS A 183 1.42 -17.90 2.50
C LYS A 183 1.92 -17.73 1.08
N ALA A 184 2.72 -18.71 0.64
CA ALA A 184 2.95 -18.93 -0.78
C ALA A 184 1.60 -19.12 -1.49
N SER A 185 1.29 -18.29 -2.48
CA SER A 185 0.17 -18.53 -3.39
C SER A 185 0.53 -19.69 -4.33
N ALA A 186 0.29 -20.90 -3.88
CA ALA A 186 0.23 -22.13 -4.67
C ALA A 186 -0.97 -22.92 -4.14
N GLY A 187 -2.15 -22.59 -4.67
CA GLY A 187 -3.41 -22.90 -3.99
C GLY A 187 -3.53 -22.05 -2.73
N ALA A 188 -4.72 -21.49 -2.44
CA ALA A 188 -4.98 -21.29 -1.03
C ALA A 188 -4.83 -22.67 -0.39
N GLU A 189 -4.15 -22.82 0.74
CA GLU A 189 -4.42 -23.95 1.62
C GLU A 189 -5.91 -23.85 1.95
N ALA A 190 -6.69 -24.52 1.12
CA ALA A 190 -8.12 -24.53 1.15
C ALA A 190 -8.44 -25.51 2.27
N ARG A 191 -8.54 -24.99 3.48
CA ARG A 191 -8.99 -25.79 4.60
C ARG A 191 -10.46 -26.11 4.35
N SER A 192 -10.74 -27.34 3.91
CA SER A 192 -12.09 -27.82 3.73
C SER A 192 -12.78 -27.93 5.10
N LEU A 193 -14.00 -27.41 5.15
CA LEU A 193 -14.90 -27.51 6.30
C LEU A 193 -15.95 -28.62 6.10
N GLY A 194 -15.96 -29.27 4.94
CA GLY A 194 -16.95 -30.26 4.52
C GLY A 194 -17.88 -29.77 3.41
N ALA A 195 -18.79 -30.64 3.00
CA ALA A 195 -19.74 -30.35 1.93
C ALA A 195 -20.97 -29.59 2.44
N ASP A 196 -21.43 -28.63 1.65
CA ASP A 196 -22.71 -27.95 1.84
C ASP A 196 -23.88 -28.96 1.70
N PRO A 197 -24.77 -29.09 2.70
CA PRO A 197 -25.88 -30.05 2.66
C PRO A 197 -26.87 -29.83 1.51
N GLU A 198 -27.02 -28.59 1.01
CA GLU A 198 -27.96 -28.28 -0.07
C GLU A 198 -27.37 -28.58 -1.45
N THR A 199 -26.13 -28.16 -1.70
CA THR A 199 -25.51 -28.26 -3.04
C THR A 199 -24.57 -29.45 -3.20
N GLY A 200 -24.14 -30.09 -2.10
CA GLY A 200 -23.10 -31.13 -2.11
C GLY A 200 -21.70 -30.61 -2.45
N LEU A 201 -21.51 -29.30 -2.60
CA LEU A 201 -20.23 -28.69 -2.95
C LEU A 201 -19.36 -28.46 -1.72
N ASP A 202 -18.05 -28.62 -1.89
CA ASP A 202 -17.08 -28.44 -0.81
C ASP A 202 -16.99 -26.96 -0.36
N VAL A 203 -17.01 -26.73 0.95
CA VAL A 203 -16.86 -25.42 1.57
C VAL A 203 -15.44 -25.27 2.08
N THR A 204 -14.73 -24.26 1.59
CA THR A 204 -13.31 -24.06 1.92
C THR A 204 -13.04 -22.69 2.51
N VAL A 205 -12.17 -22.63 3.53
CA VAL A 205 -11.58 -21.39 4.04
C VAL A 205 -10.30 -21.11 3.25
N ARG A 206 -10.17 -19.89 2.74
CA ARG A 206 -9.03 -19.44 1.93
C ARG A 206 -8.55 -18.08 2.38
N THR A 207 -7.29 -17.78 2.08
CA THR A 207 -6.73 -16.43 2.27
C THR A 207 -6.59 -15.75 0.91
N GLY A 208 -7.05 -14.50 0.81
CA GLY A 208 -6.97 -13.73 -0.44
C GLY A 208 -6.62 -12.26 -0.21
N ARG A 209 -6.56 -11.49 -1.31
CA ARG A 209 -6.15 -10.07 -1.34
C ARG A 209 -6.89 -9.12 -0.37
N PHE A 210 -8.07 -9.53 0.13
CA PHE A 210 -8.91 -8.71 1.02
C PHE A 210 -9.07 -9.34 2.40
N GLY A 211 -8.21 -10.29 2.76
CA GLY A 211 -8.30 -11.06 3.99
C GLY A 211 -8.86 -12.48 3.78
N PRO A 212 -9.06 -13.22 4.88
CA PRO A 212 -9.63 -14.55 4.85
C PRO A 212 -11.08 -14.55 4.33
N TYR A 213 -11.47 -15.59 3.61
CA TYR A 213 -12.79 -15.74 3.01
C TYR A 213 -13.19 -17.22 2.92
N VAL A 214 -14.50 -17.47 2.88
CA VAL A 214 -15.07 -18.79 2.60
C VAL A 214 -15.50 -18.87 1.13
N GLN A 215 -15.38 -20.05 0.52
CA GLN A 215 -15.78 -20.33 -0.85
C GLN A 215 -16.58 -21.63 -0.93
N LEU A 216 -17.68 -21.61 -1.69
CA LEU A 216 -18.49 -22.80 -2.02
C LEU A 216 -18.09 -23.35 -3.41
N GLY A 217 -17.58 -24.57 -3.43
CA GLY A 217 -17.14 -25.29 -4.63
C GLY A 217 -15.93 -24.66 -5.33
N GLU A 218 -15.52 -25.27 -6.44
CA GLU A 218 -14.54 -24.70 -7.38
C GLU A 218 -15.27 -24.13 -8.60
N GLY A 219 -14.90 -22.91 -9.02
CA GLY A 219 -15.50 -22.30 -10.20
C GLY A 219 -15.17 -23.10 -11.46
N ASN A 220 -16.16 -23.29 -12.35
CA ASN A 220 -16.00 -24.03 -13.60
C ASN A 220 -15.49 -23.16 -14.77
N GLY A 221 -14.79 -22.06 -14.48
CA GLY A 221 -14.25 -21.11 -15.46
C GLY A 221 -15.28 -20.17 -16.11
N LYS A 222 -16.56 -20.58 -16.22
CA LYS A 222 -17.67 -19.73 -16.71
C LYS A 222 -18.41 -19.04 -15.57
N GLU A 223 -18.60 -19.73 -14.45
CA GLU A 223 -19.25 -19.20 -13.25
C GLU A 223 -18.25 -19.02 -12.11
N LYS A 224 -18.33 -17.87 -11.44
CA LYS A 224 -17.50 -17.61 -10.26
C LYS A 224 -18.12 -18.31 -9.05
N PRO A 225 -17.32 -19.00 -8.23
CA PRO A 225 -17.84 -19.66 -7.04
C PRO A 225 -18.36 -18.62 -6.05
N LYS A 226 -19.37 -19.01 -5.25
CA LYS A 226 -19.92 -18.14 -4.21
C LYS A 226 -18.86 -17.92 -3.13
N ARG A 227 -18.68 -16.67 -2.70
CA ARG A 227 -17.65 -16.28 -1.73
C ARG A 227 -18.20 -15.31 -0.70
N ALA A 228 -17.73 -15.43 0.53
CA ALA A 228 -18.01 -14.47 1.58
C ALA A 228 -16.74 -14.17 2.39
N SER A 229 -16.49 -12.89 2.69
CA SER A 229 -15.35 -12.47 3.50
C SER A 229 -15.56 -12.85 4.96
N ILE A 230 -14.50 -13.31 5.63
CA ILE A 230 -14.50 -13.54 7.08
C ILE A 230 -14.27 -12.17 7.77
N PRO A 231 -15.08 -11.79 8.76
CA PRO A 231 -14.93 -10.50 9.45
C PRO A 231 -13.57 -10.33 10.13
N LYS A 232 -13.10 -9.08 10.22
CA LYS A 232 -11.86 -8.77 10.94
C LYS A 232 -12.04 -9.08 12.43
N GLY A 233 -11.09 -9.79 13.01
CA GLY A 233 -11.13 -10.22 14.42
C GLY A 233 -11.70 -11.62 14.63
N THR A 234 -12.31 -12.25 13.61
CA THR A 234 -12.67 -13.66 13.66
C THR A 234 -11.45 -14.52 13.33
N ASP A 235 -11.20 -15.56 14.12
CA ASP A 235 -10.16 -16.55 13.85
C ASP A 235 -10.56 -17.47 12.67
N PRO A 236 -9.83 -17.44 11.54
CA PRO A 236 -10.12 -18.31 10.40
C PRO A 236 -9.86 -19.79 10.67
N GLU A 237 -9.02 -20.13 11.65
CA GLU A 237 -8.71 -21.53 12.01
C GLU A 237 -9.78 -22.14 12.92
N GLY A 238 -10.44 -21.35 13.76
CA GLY A 238 -11.59 -21.79 14.55
C GLY A 238 -12.93 -21.87 13.80
N LEU A 239 -12.99 -21.49 12.52
CA LEU A 239 -14.26 -21.43 11.78
C LEU A 239 -14.82 -22.83 11.46
N ASP A 240 -16.10 -23.06 11.76
CA ASP A 240 -16.83 -24.30 11.44
C ASP A 240 -17.69 -24.18 10.16
N LEU A 241 -18.21 -25.32 9.69
CA LEU A 241 -19.06 -25.40 8.49
C LEU A 241 -20.33 -24.56 8.63
N GLY A 242 -21.01 -24.60 9.78
CA GLY A 242 -22.26 -23.88 10.00
C GLY A 242 -22.10 -22.37 9.88
N ARG A 243 -21.02 -21.82 10.47
CA ARG A 243 -20.69 -20.40 10.39
C ARG A 243 -20.22 -20.00 8.99
N ALA A 244 -19.52 -20.88 8.28
CA ALA A 244 -19.15 -20.65 6.89
C ALA A 244 -20.38 -20.58 5.96
N LEU A 245 -21.35 -21.48 6.14
CA LEU A 245 -22.62 -21.44 5.41
C LEU A 245 -23.43 -20.19 5.73
N ALA A 246 -23.46 -19.76 7.00
CA ALA A 246 -24.08 -18.50 7.38
C ALA A 246 -23.42 -17.29 6.70
N LEU A 247 -22.08 -17.26 6.58
CA LEU A 247 -21.40 -16.20 5.84
C LEU A 247 -21.73 -16.25 4.33
N LEU A 248 -21.79 -17.45 3.75
CA LEU A 248 -22.14 -17.66 2.34
C LEU A 248 -23.59 -17.32 2.01
N SER A 249 -24.50 -17.30 2.99
CA SER A 249 -25.89 -16.89 2.76
C SER A 249 -26.08 -15.37 2.68
N LEU A 250 -25.07 -14.58 3.02
CA LEU A 250 -25.10 -13.12 2.92
C LEU A 250 -24.95 -12.65 1.46
N PRO A 251 -25.56 -11.49 1.09
CA PRO A 251 -26.39 -10.62 1.93
C PRO A 251 -27.77 -11.22 2.23
N ARG A 252 -28.22 -11.16 3.50
CA ARG A 252 -29.55 -11.65 3.90
C ARG A 252 -30.59 -10.54 3.85
N GLU A 253 -31.83 -10.89 3.56
CA GLU A 253 -32.95 -9.97 3.70
C GLU A 253 -33.37 -9.86 5.18
N VAL A 254 -33.51 -8.62 5.66
CA VAL A 254 -33.97 -8.29 7.02
C VAL A 254 -35.49 -8.12 7.03
N GLY A 255 -36.05 -7.59 5.95
CA GLY A 255 -37.50 -7.35 5.77
C GLY A 255 -37.77 -6.15 4.85
N LEU A 256 -39.03 -5.87 4.58
CA LEU A 256 -39.46 -4.73 3.77
C LEU A 256 -39.50 -3.46 4.61
N HIS A 257 -38.91 -2.37 4.13
CA HIS A 257 -38.95 -1.09 4.82
C HIS A 257 -40.41 -0.58 4.94
N PRO A 258 -40.86 -0.13 6.13
CA PRO A 258 -42.27 0.18 6.38
C PRO A 258 -42.83 1.30 5.50
N GLU A 259 -42.02 2.31 5.15
CA GLU A 259 -42.49 3.45 4.34
C GLU A 259 -42.38 3.23 2.83
N SER A 260 -41.31 2.59 2.37
CA SER A 260 -41.00 2.49 0.94
C SER A 260 -41.35 1.12 0.35
N GLY A 261 -41.64 0.12 1.17
CA GLY A 261 -41.94 -1.25 0.76
C GLY A 261 -40.77 -2.00 0.10
N LYS A 262 -39.59 -1.39 -0.03
CA LYS A 262 -38.40 -2.03 -0.65
C LYS A 262 -37.61 -2.84 0.39
N PRO A 263 -36.90 -3.89 -0.03
CA PRO A 263 -36.15 -4.75 0.88
C PRO A 263 -35.01 -4.00 1.57
N ILE A 264 -34.80 -4.35 2.84
CA ILE A 264 -33.61 -4.03 3.62
C ILE A 264 -32.73 -5.28 3.65
N VAL A 265 -31.47 -5.15 3.27
CA VAL A 265 -30.51 -6.26 3.28
C VAL A 265 -29.36 -6.00 4.26
N ALA A 266 -28.89 -7.04 4.94
CA ALA A 266 -27.74 -7.00 5.84
C ALA A 266 -26.57 -7.83 5.26
N GLY A 267 -25.35 -7.32 5.39
CA GLY A 267 -24.17 -8.03 4.90
C GLY A 267 -22.85 -7.36 5.27
N PHE A 268 -21.76 -7.84 4.67
CA PHE A 268 -20.40 -7.32 4.86
C PHE A 268 -19.91 -6.58 3.62
N GLY A 269 -19.43 -5.35 3.82
CA GLY A 269 -18.84 -4.52 2.76
C GLY A 269 -17.39 -4.18 3.04
N ARG A 270 -16.78 -3.41 2.13
CA ARG A 270 -15.36 -2.97 2.24
C ARG A 270 -15.03 -2.20 3.53
N TYR A 271 -16.03 -1.64 4.21
CA TYR A 271 -15.88 -0.85 5.43
C TYR A 271 -16.44 -1.53 6.68
N GLY A 272 -16.83 -2.81 6.58
CA GLY A 272 -17.40 -3.56 7.70
C GLY A 272 -18.87 -3.95 7.50
N PRO A 273 -19.54 -4.40 8.56
CA PRO A 273 -20.93 -4.85 8.53
C PRO A 273 -21.90 -3.70 8.26
N TYR A 274 -22.93 -3.94 7.45
CA TYR A 274 -23.88 -2.91 7.04
C TYR A 274 -25.31 -3.43 6.88
N VAL A 275 -26.26 -2.49 6.93
CA VAL A 275 -27.60 -2.62 6.37
C VAL A 275 -27.76 -1.67 5.18
N GLN A 276 -28.43 -2.12 4.13
CA GLN A 276 -28.66 -1.36 2.91
C GLN A 276 -30.14 -1.30 2.59
N HIS A 277 -30.58 -0.13 2.16
CA HIS A 277 -31.92 0.12 1.66
C HIS A 277 -31.87 1.14 0.53
N ASP A 278 -32.35 0.78 -0.66
CA ASP A 278 -32.47 1.67 -1.83
C ASP A 278 -31.20 2.49 -2.14
N GLY A 279 -30.04 1.83 -2.05
CA GLY A 279 -28.72 2.45 -2.28
C GLY A 279 -28.16 3.25 -1.10
N LYS A 280 -28.91 3.42 -0.01
CA LYS A 280 -28.43 3.98 1.27
C LYS A 280 -27.84 2.87 2.13
N TYR A 281 -26.81 3.20 2.89
CA TYR A 281 -26.06 2.25 3.73
C TYR A 281 -25.90 2.78 5.14
N ALA A 282 -26.23 1.97 6.14
CA ALA A 282 -25.86 2.20 7.54
C ALA A 282 -24.94 1.11 8.06
N SER A 283 -24.02 1.50 8.93
CA SER A 283 -23.01 0.61 9.52
C SER A 283 -23.57 -0.03 10.77
N LEU A 284 -23.32 -1.33 10.93
CA LEU A 284 -23.63 -2.08 12.15
C LEU A 284 -22.44 -2.03 13.12
N SER A 285 -22.72 -2.26 14.40
CA SER A 285 -21.73 -2.11 15.47
C SER A 285 -20.79 -3.32 15.60
N SER A 286 -21.28 -4.51 15.28
CA SER A 286 -20.49 -5.75 15.31
C SER A 286 -20.78 -6.67 14.12
N PRO A 287 -19.87 -7.62 13.81
CA PRO A 287 -20.12 -8.67 12.82
C PRO A 287 -21.34 -9.55 13.15
N GLU A 288 -21.59 -9.80 14.44
CA GLU A 288 -22.68 -10.64 14.92
C GLU A 288 -24.05 -10.00 14.62
N GLU A 289 -24.14 -8.66 14.75
CA GLU A 289 -25.37 -7.91 14.48
C GLU A 289 -25.87 -8.11 13.04
N VAL A 290 -25.00 -8.46 12.08
CA VAL A 290 -25.41 -8.78 10.69
C VAL A 290 -26.42 -9.92 10.65
N PHE A 291 -26.26 -10.94 11.49
CA PHE A 291 -27.10 -12.14 11.49
C PHE A 291 -28.39 -11.94 12.28
N GLU A 292 -28.40 -11.00 13.23
CA GLU A 292 -29.50 -10.85 14.20
C GLU A 292 -30.30 -9.56 14.02
N VAL A 293 -29.78 -8.56 13.29
CA VAL A 293 -30.44 -7.26 13.11
C VAL A 293 -31.89 -7.44 12.64
N GLY A 294 -32.81 -6.88 13.42
CA GLY A 294 -34.24 -6.84 13.08
C GLY A 294 -34.62 -5.59 12.30
N ILE A 295 -35.82 -5.59 11.72
CA ILE A 295 -36.36 -4.50 10.90
C ILE A 295 -36.33 -3.14 11.62
N ASN A 296 -36.76 -3.09 12.88
CA ASN A 296 -36.83 -1.84 13.65
C ASN A 296 -35.45 -1.21 13.81
N ARG A 297 -34.45 -2.01 14.17
CA ARG A 297 -33.06 -1.57 14.32
C ARG A 297 -32.48 -1.09 12.99
N ALA A 298 -32.73 -1.82 11.91
CA ALA A 298 -32.22 -1.45 10.59
C ALA A 298 -32.80 -0.14 10.08
N VAL A 299 -34.11 0.08 10.27
CA VAL A 299 -34.80 1.34 9.91
C VAL A 299 -34.24 2.52 10.71
N SER A 300 -34.08 2.37 12.04
CA SER A 300 -33.48 3.42 12.88
C SER A 300 -32.08 3.82 12.41
N LEU A 301 -31.20 2.84 12.15
CA LEU A 301 -29.83 3.12 11.68
C LEU A 301 -29.79 3.82 10.32
N LEU A 302 -30.71 3.46 9.42
CA LEU A 302 -30.83 4.10 8.11
C LEU A 302 -31.34 5.54 8.21
N ALA A 303 -32.27 5.81 9.12
CA ALA A 303 -32.79 7.15 9.41
C ALA A 303 -31.71 8.05 10.03
N GLU A 304 -31.06 7.61 11.12
CA GLU A 304 -29.98 8.33 11.79
C GLU A 304 -28.85 8.72 10.81
N LYS A 305 -28.56 7.82 9.86
CA LYS A 305 -27.55 8.09 8.84
C LYS A 305 -28.00 9.03 7.72
N ALA A 306 -29.28 9.00 7.36
CA ALA A 306 -29.84 9.96 6.42
C ALA A 306 -29.78 11.37 7.00
N ASP A 307 -30.07 11.52 8.30
CA ASP A 307 -30.02 12.81 9.01
C ASP A 307 -28.59 13.32 9.16
N SER A 308 -27.65 12.43 9.49
CA SER A 308 -26.22 12.79 9.61
C SER A 308 -25.51 12.98 8.27
N ALA A 309 -26.06 12.50 7.14
CA ALA A 309 -25.54 12.79 5.81
C ALA A 309 -25.72 14.27 5.39
N GLY A 310 -26.71 14.96 5.97
CA GLY A 310 -26.86 16.42 5.88
C GLY A 310 -25.84 17.19 6.73
N ALA A 311 -25.29 16.56 7.77
CA ALA A 311 -24.27 17.11 8.66
C ALA A 311 -22.84 16.81 8.17
N ARG A 312 -22.53 17.09 6.90
CA ARG A 312 -21.11 17.23 6.50
C ARG A 312 -20.53 18.37 7.32
N ARG A 313 -19.69 18.02 8.32
CA ARG A 313 -18.85 18.94 9.09
C ARG A 313 -18.14 19.91 8.14
N GLY A 314 -18.76 21.05 7.90
CA GLY A 314 -18.05 22.25 7.51
C GLY A 314 -17.06 22.60 8.62
N PRO A 315 -16.00 23.36 8.29
CA PRO A 315 -15.06 23.83 9.30
C PRO A 315 -15.81 24.56 10.42
N SER A 316 -15.61 24.17 11.68
CA SER A 316 -16.25 24.84 12.81
C SER A 316 -15.50 26.12 13.16
N VAL A 317 -16.23 27.20 13.45
CA VAL A 317 -15.64 28.48 13.90
C VAL A 317 -15.10 28.26 15.31
N ILE A 318 -13.78 28.40 15.47
CA ILE A 318 -13.10 28.36 16.77
C ILE A 318 -13.17 29.76 17.41
N LYS A 319 -12.91 30.81 16.62
CA LYS A 319 -12.91 32.20 17.09
C LYS A 319 -13.25 33.16 15.96
N ASP A 320 -14.16 34.10 16.21
CA ASP A 320 -14.42 35.23 15.31
C ASP A 320 -13.55 36.41 15.74
N LEU A 321 -12.69 36.91 14.85
CA LEU A 321 -11.75 38.00 15.13
C LEU A 321 -12.26 39.36 14.63
N GLY A 322 -13.46 39.41 14.04
CA GLY A 322 -14.04 40.64 13.52
C GLY A 322 -13.63 40.97 12.09
N ALA A 323 -13.75 42.25 11.71
CA ALA A 323 -13.46 42.71 10.35
C ALA A 323 -11.96 43.00 10.16
N HIS A 324 -11.42 42.66 8.99
CA HIS A 324 -10.04 43.01 8.63
C HIS A 324 -9.86 44.54 8.59
N PRO A 325 -8.84 45.12 9.27
CA PRO A 325 -8.67 46.56 9.40
C PRO A 325 -8.49 47.30 8.07
N GLU A 326 -7.74 46.73 7.12
CA GLU A 326 -7.48 47.36 5.82
C GLU A 326 -8.40 46.88 4.67
N LEU A 327 -8.64 45.57 4.58
CA LEU A 327 -9.36 44.95 3.46
C LEU A 327 -10.87 44.79 3.69
N GLY A 328 -11.36 45.10 4.90
CA GLY A 328 -12.74 44.82 5.32
C GLY A 328 -13.10 43.33 5.30
N GLY A 329 -14.30 42.95 5.71
CA GLY A 329 -14.75 41.55 5.69
C GLY A 329 -14.25 40.69 6.86
N LYS A 330 -14.98 39.61 7.17
CA LYS A 330 -14.78 38.81 8.40
C LYS A 330 -13.50 37.99 8.38
N VAL A 331 -12.78 38.02 9.49
CA VAL A 331 -11.61 37.20 9.80
C VAL A 331 -12.00 36.20 10.88
N GLN A 332 -11.86 34.90 10.60
CA GLN A 332 -12.27 33.83 11.52
C GLN A 332 -11.18 32.76 11.61
N VAL A 333 -10.99 32.21 12.80
CA VAL A 333 -10.19 31.00 13.05
C VAL A 333 -11.13 29.80 12.97
N LEU A 334 -10.79 28.84 12.12
CA LEU A 334 -11.62 27.68 11.78
C LEU A 334 -10.86 26.38 12.02
N SER A 335 -11.58 25.33 12.45
CA SER A 335 -11.03 23.97 12.51
C SER A 335 -11.17 23.29 11.15
N GLY A 336 -10.05 22.81 10.58
CA GLY A 336 -10.02 22.15 9.27
C GLY A 336 -9.46 20.73 9.33
N ARG A 337 -9.68 19.96 8.25
CA ARG A 337 -9.15 18.59 8.09
C ARG A 337 -7.63 18.48 8.27
N TYR A 338 -6.90 19.57 8.03
CA TYR A 338 -5.44 19.63 8.04
C TYR A 338 -4.88 20.48 9.20
N GLY A 339 -5.71 20.78 10.21
CA GLY A 339 -5.36 21.66 11.32
C GLY A 339 -6.11 23.00 11.29
N PRO A 340 -5.97 23.81 12.35
CA PRO A 340 -6.61 25.11 12.48
C PRO A 340 -6.05 26.11 11.45
N TYR A 341 -6.90 27.01 10.96
CA TYR A 341 -6.51 28.02 9.97
C TYR A 341 -7.31 29.31 10.13
N VAL A 342 -6.71 30.45 9.76
CA VAL A 342 -7.37 31.74 9.62
C VAL A 342 -7.99 31.83 8.23
N LYS A 343 -9.25 32.27 8.15
CA LYS A 343 -9.95 32.55 6.91
C LYS A 343 -10.34 34.01 6.81
N HIS A 344 -10.08 34.60 5.65
CA HIS A 344 -10.58 35.91 5.24
C HIS A 344 -10.97 35.87 3.76
N GLY A 345 -12.26 36.04 3.49
CA GLY A 345 -12.81 35.88 2.13
C GLY A 345 -12.48 34.51 1.50
N LYS A 346 -11.65 34.52 0.44
CA LYS A 346 -11.17 33.33 -0.29
C LYS A 346 -9.80 32.82 0.18
N VAL A 347 -9.14 33.54 1.09
CA VAL A 347 -7.79 33.20 1.56
C VAL A 347 -7.88 32.38 2.84
N ASN A 348 -7.17 31.25 2.86
CA ASN A 348 -7.04 30.38 4.02
C ASN A 348 -5.55 30.28 4.38
N ALA A 349 -5.18 30.75 5.57
CA ALA A 349 -3.83 30.71 6.10
C ALA A 349 -3.76 29.71 7.27
N THR A 350 -3.02 28.62 7.10
CA THR A 350 -2.85 27.59 8.13
C THR A 350 -2.08 28.16 9.32
N LEU A 351 -2.53 27.84 10.55
CA LEU A 351 -1.81 28.21 11.77
C LEU A 351 -0.56 27.33 11.94
N PRO A 352 0.56 27.88 12.43
CA PRO A 352 1.70 27.10 12.91
C PRO A 352 1.30 26.08 13.99
N LYS A 353 2.01 24.94 14.07
CA LYS A 353 1.66 23.82 14.96
C LYS A 353 1.83 24.14 16.45
N ASP A 354 2.64 25.14 16.74
CA ASP A 354 2.98 25.68 18.07
C ASP A 354 2.00 26.75 18.54
N ARG A 355 1.03 27.16 17.72
CA ARG A 355 0.08 28.22 18.06
C ARG A 355 -1.28 27.70 18.47
N GLU A 356 -1.75 28.11 19.66
CA GLU A 356 -3.10 27.83 20.14
C GLU A 356 -4.16 28.66 19.38
N PRO A 357 -5.14 28.00 18.73
CA PRO A 357 -6.16 28.67 17.92
C PRO A 357 -7.01 29.71 18.66
N GLU A 358 -7.26 29.49 19.94
CA GLU A 358 -8.08 30.35 20.80
C GLU A 358 -7.36 31.64 21.18
N GLN A 359 -6.02 31.64 21.17
CA GLN A 359 -5.20 32.79 21.57
C GLN A 359 -4.82 33.71 20.40
N VAL A 360 -5.10 33.31 19.16
CA VAL A 360 -4.78 34.13 17.98
C VAL A 360 -5.47 35.48 18.06
N THR A 361 -4.72 36.54 17.78
CA THR A 361 -5.19 37.93 17.73
C THR A 361 -5.50 38.36 16.30
N LEU A 362 -6.29 39.43 16.14
CA LEU A 362 -6.62 39.97 14.82
C LEU A 362 -5.38 40.44 14.05
N ALA A 363 -4.40 41.03 14.74
CA ALA A 363 -3.15 41.49 14.13
C ALA A 363 -2.34 40.32 13.53
N GLU A 364 -2.15 39.24 14.30
CA GLU A 364 -1.47 38.02 13.84
C GLU A 364 -2.21 37.35 12.68
N ALA A 365 -3.54 37.32 12.73
CA ALA A 365 -4.37 36.77 11.68
C ALA A 365 -4.19 37.53 10.35
N VAL A 366 -4.11 38.86 10.40
CA VAL A 366 -3.86 39.72 9.25
C VAL A 366 -2.48 39.44 8.64
N GLU A 367 -1.43 39.31 9.46
CA GLU A 367 -0.09 38.97 9.00
C GLU A 367 -0.03 37.62 8.29
N LEU A 368 -0.70 36.60 8.84
CA LEU A 368 -0.79 35.26 8.24
C LEU A 368 -1.52 35.29 6.90
N ILE A 369 -2.61 36.07 6.79
CA ILE A 369 -3.36 36.25 5.55
C ILE A 369 -2.52 36.99 4.50
N ALA A 370 -1.80 38.04 4.90
CA ALA A 370 -0.90 38.79 4.01
C ALA A 370 0.24 37.91 3.49
N ALA A 371 0.91 37.18 4.38
CA ALA A 371 1.98 36.25 4.03
C ALA A 371 1.49 35.13 3.09
N ARG A 372 0.24 34.66 3.27
CA ARG A 372 -0.36 33.65 2.39
C ARG A 372 -0.77 34.22 1.04
N SER A 373 -1.27 35.44 1.00
CA SER A 373 -1.67 36.13 -0.23
C SER A 373 -0.44 36.47 -1.10
N ALA A 374 0.67 36.85 -0.47
CA ALA A 374 1.95 37.12 -1.14
C ALA A 374 2.57 35.86 -1.80
N LYS A 375 2.32 34.67 -1.24
CA LYS A 375 2.86 33.40 -1.77
C LYS A 375 2.11 32.85 -3.01
N GLY A 376 0.97 33.46 -3.38
CA GLY A 376 0.15 33.05 -4.52
C GLY A 376 -0.48 31.65 -4.38
N PRO A 377 -1.44 31.28 -5.26
CA PRO A 377 -2.01 29.94 -5.24
C PRO A 377 -0.96 28.90 -5.64
N ALA A 378 -0.90 27.78 -4.88
CA ALA A 378 -0.01 26.67 -5.19
C ALA A 378 -0.20 26.21 -6.65
N LYS A 379 0.87 26.24 -7.46
CA LYS A 379 0.85 25.76 -8.85
C LYS A 379 0.39 24.30 -8.88
N LYS A 380 -0.76 24.04 -9.51
CA LYS A 380 -1.19 22.67 -9.83
C LYS A 380 -0.19 22.06 -10.82
N PRO A 381 0.33 20.84 -10.58
CA PRO A 381 1.15 20.16 -11.58
C PRO A 381 0.33 19.89 -12.84
N ALA A 382 0.86 20.29 -13.99
CA ALA A 382 0.23 20.13 -15.29
C ALA A 382 0.10 18.64 -15.66
N LYS A 383 -1.11 18.24 -16.04
CA LYS A 383 -1.45 16.88 -16.45
C LYS A 383 -0.88 16.62 -17.85
N LYS A 384 0.22 15.86 -17.97
CA LYS A 384 0.76 15.43 -19.28
C LYS A 384 -0.27 14.54 -19.99
N THR A 385 -0.73 15.01 -21.15
CA THR A 385 -1.57 14.25 -22.09
C THR A 385 -0.74 13.15 -22.75
N ALA A 386 -1.28 11.93 -22.79
CA ALA A 386 -0.68 10.78 -23.43
C ALA A 386 -0.58 10.98 -24.96
N ARG A 387 0.61 10.80 -25.52
CA ARG A 387 0.87 10.82 -26.97
C ARG A 387 0.54 9.43 -27.53
N LYS A 388 -0.40 9.37 -28.49
CA LYS A 388 -0.79 8.15 -29.22
C LYS A 388 0.41 7.58 -29.99
N GLY A 389 0.62 6.27 -29.88
CA GLY A 389 1.67 5.52 -30.57
C GLY A 389 1.43 5.40 -32.07
N GLY A 390 2.49 5.61 -32.85
CA GLY A 390 2.57 5.27 -34.27
C GLY A 390 3.06 3.83 -34.44
N LYS A 391 2.35 3.04 -35.25
CA LYS A 391 2.74 1.70 -35.69
C LYS A 391 3.93 1.81 -36.65
N SER A 392 5.00 1.04 -36.41
CA SER A 392 6.03 0.77 -37.42
C SER A 392 5.77 -0.61 -38.06
N SER A 393 5.71 -0.62 -39.38
CA SER A 393 5.54 -1.78 -40.26
C SER A 393 6.85 -2.56 -40.38
N LYS A 394 6.74 -3.89 -40.27
CA LYS A 394 7.80 -4.85 -40.61
C LYS A 394 8.13 -4.76 -42.10
N GLN A 395 9.41 -4.64 -42.44
CA GLN A 395 9.96 -5.06 -43.72
C GLN A 395 10.68 -6.39 -43.54
N ALA A 396 10.33 -7.35 -44.39
CA ALA A 396 10.99 -8.63 -44.56
C ALA A 396 12.32 -8.43 -45.28
N VAL A 397 13.35 -9.14 -44.85
CA VAL A 397 14.61 -9.28 -45.59
C VAL A 397 14.57 -10.66 -46.22
N GLU A 398 14.54 -10.68 -47.54
CA GLU A 398 14.73 -11.86 -48.37
C GLU A 398 16.21 -11.98 -48.74
N GLU A 399 16.59 -13.23 -48.86
CA GLU A 399 17.89 -13.85 -49.03
C GLU A 399 18.58 -13.49 -50.36
N THR A 400 19.90 -13.29 -50.36
CA THR A 400 20.72 -13.57 -51.55
C THR A 400 22.07 -14.16 -51.17
N ALA A 401 22.33 -15.31 -51.77
CA ALA A 401 23.56 -16.07 -51.79
C ALA A 401 24.78 -15.28 -52.32
N GLY A 402 25.95 -15.67 -51.83
CA GLY A 402 27.28 -15.23 -52.24
C GLY A 402 28.33 -15.85 -51.35
#